data_AF-A0A1Y1Q8M0-F1
#
_entry.id   AF-A0A1Y1Q8M0-F1
#
_cell.length_a   1.000
_cell.length_b   1.000
_cell.length_c   1.000
_cell.angle_alpha   90.00
_cell.angle_beta   90.00
_cell.angle_gamma   90.00
#
_symmetry.space_group_name_H-M   'P 1'
#
loop_
_entity.id
_entity.type
_entity.pdbx_description
1 polymer ?
#
loop_
_entity_poly.entity_id
_entity_poly.type
_entity_poly.pdbx_seq_one_letter_code
_entity_poly.pdbx_strand_id
1 'polypeptide(L)'
;MPDIDGGADWLLLLVRNAKDAFRGHNPRAVTRLWSHSSQHDCSVLDAYDSLTLQPATYDKLGVSHCGVPRAGFVAVGGDVGNIEVGSGVLFHYCNIVVCRDAGR
;
A
#
# COMPACT_ATOMS: atom_id res chain seq x y z
N MET A 1 12.15 -11.72 23.40
CA MET A 1 10.99 -10.86 23.04
C MET A 1 11.48 -9.93 21.96
N PRO A 2 10.84 -9.82 20.78
CA PRO A 2 11.22 -8.78 19.85
C PRO A 2 10.64 -7.46 20.36
N ASP A 3 11.51 -6.47 20.46
CA ASP A 3 11.20 -5.06 20.65
C ASP A 3 10.44 -4.60 19.40
N ILE A 4 9.14 -4.30 19.54
CA ILE A 4 8.35 -3.69 18.48
C ILE A 4 8.21 -2.22 18.85
N ASP A 5 9.05 -1.39 18.24
CA ASP A 5 8.88 0.06 18.19
C ASP A 5 7.43 0.37 17.73
N GLY A 6 6.66 1.05 18.59
CA GLY A 6 5.21 1.24 18.47
C GLY A 6 4.71 2.05 17.27
N GLY A 7 5.56 2.33 16.27
CA GLY A 7 5.19 3.01 15.03
C GLY A 7 4.57 2.08 13.97
N ALA A 8 4.86 0.78 14.01
CA ALA A 8 4.42 -0.20 12.99
C ALA A 8 3.05 -0.84 13.28
N ASP A 9 2.55 -0.73 14.51
CA ASP A 9 1.36 -1.46 14.98
C ASP A 9 0.05 -1.00 14.32
N TRP A 10 -0.07 0.30 14.03
CA TRP A 10 -1.32 0.83 13.47
C TRP A 10 -1.53 0.39 12.01
N LEU A 11 -0.46 0.29 11.21
CA LEU A 11 -0.58 -0.17 9.82
C LEU A 11 -1.04 -1.63 9.78
N LEU A 12 -0.45 -2.49 10.61
CA LEU A 12 -0.87 -3.88 10.72
C LEU A 12 -2.33 -4.00 11.16
N LEU A 13 -2.76 -3.15 12.09
CA LEU A 13 -4.17 -3.10 12.51
C LEU A 13 -5.09 -2.67 11.36
N LEU A 14 -4.74 -1.66 10.58
CA LEU A 14 -5.53 -1.24 9.41
C LEU A 14 -5.58 -2.32 8.33
N VAL A 15 -4.45 -2.95 8.02
CA VAL A 15 -4.38 -4.06 7.07
C VAL A 15 -5.26 -5.21 7.53
N ARG A 16 -5.20 -5.57 8.81
CA ARG A 16 -6.05 -6.62 9.39
C ARG A 16 -7.53 -6.24 9.28
N ASN A 17 -7.92 -5.04 9.69
CA ASN A 17 -9.30 -4.58 9.61
C ASN A 17 -9.81 -4.55 8.16
N ALA A 18 -8.97 -4.12 7.21
CA ALA A 18 -9.31 -4.10 5.79
C ALA A 18 -9.50 -5.51 5.23
N LYS A 19 -8.68 -6.48 5.64
CA LYS A 19 -8.82 -7.89 5.26
C LYS A 19 -10.06 -8.53 5.89
N ASP A 20 -10.33 -8.26 7.17
CA ASP A 20 -11.50 -8.80 7.87
C ASP A 20 -12.81 -8.25 7.29
N ALA A 21 -12.83 -6.96 6.92
CA ALA A 21 -13.94 -6.34 6.20
C ALA A 21 -14.08 -6.88 4.77
N PHE A 22 -12.96 -7.22 4.14
CA PHE A 22 -12.92 -7.81 2.82
C PHE A 22 -13.29 -9.30 2.88
N ARG A 23 -14.58 -9.61 2.63
CA ARG A 23 -15.15 -10.97 2.65
C ARG A 23 -14.60 -11.95 1.60
N GLY A 24 -13.46 -11.65 0.95
CA GLY A 24 -12.76 -12.60 0.07
C GLY A 24 -13.38 -12.81 -1.32
N HIS A 25 -14.47 -12.12 -1.68
CA HIS A 25 -15.22 -12.41 -2.90
C HIS A 25 -14.52 -12.01 -4.21
N ASN A 26 -13.57 -11.07 -4.17
CA ASN A 26 -12.81 -10.68 -5.36
C ASN A 26 -11.31 -10.57 -5.02
N PRO A 27 -10.49 -11.59 -5.33
CA PRO A 27 -9.08 -11.59 -4.95
C PRO A 27 -8.31 -10.36 -5.45
N ARG A 28 -8.78 -9.74 -6.54
CA ARG A 28 -8.20 -8.55 -7.17
C ARG A 28 -8.67 -7.22 -6.57
N ALA A 29 -9.33 -7.26 -5.41
CA ALA A 29 -9.81 -6.07 -4.76
C ALA A 29 -8.64 -5.18 -4.30
N VAL A 30 -8.87 -3.88 -4.39
CA VAL A 30 -7.99 -2.84 -3.84
C VAL A 30 -8.80 -2.06 -2.84
N THR A 31 -8.32 -1.97 -1.60
CA THR A 31 -9.01 -1.27 -0.52
C THR A 31 -8.18 -0.10 -0.03
N ARG A 32 -8.80 1.06 0.12
CA ARG A 32 -8.16 2.21 0.74
C ARG A 32 -7.95 1.94 2.23
N LEU A 33 -6.72 2.12 2.72
CA LEU A 33 -6.36 1.99 4.13
C LEU A 33 -6.44 3.34 4.84
N TRP A 34 -5.92 4.40 4.21
CA TRP A 34 -6.02 5.77 4.70
C TRP A 34 -6.14 6.77 3.55
N SER A 35 -6.56 7.99 3.88
CA SER A 35 -6.66 9.13 2.96
C SER A 35 -5.71 10.25 3.37
N HIS A 36 -5.57 11.27 2.51
CA HIS A 36 -4.83 12.50 2.81
C HIS A 36 -5.29 13.25 4.07
N SER A 37 -6.52 12.99 4.54
CA SER A 37 -7.10 13.64 5.73
C SER A 37 -6.89 12.82 7.00
N SER A 38 -6.25 11.65 6.89
CA SER A 38 -5.93 10.78 8.02
C SER A 38 -4.65 11.26 8.70
N GLN A 39 -4.43 10.92 9.97
CA GLN A 39 -3.15 11.17 10.67
C GLN A 39 -2.06 10.16 10.27
N HIS A 40 -2.15 9.61 9.07
CA HIS A 40 -1.35 8.50 8.56
C HIS A 40 -0.65 8.94 7.28
N ASP A 41 0.63 8.58 7.14
CA ASP A 41 1.45 8.93 5.99
C ASP A 41 2.26 7.73 5.50
N CYS A 42 3.06 7.92 4.45
CA CYS A 42 3.86 6.85 3.86
C CYS A 42 5.09 6.48 4.71
N SER A 43 5.48 7.27 5.72
CA SER A 43 6.71 7.02 6.50
C SER A 43 6.67 5.71 7.28
N VAL A 44 5.46 5.20 7.56
CA VAL A 44 5.30 3.88 8.18
C VAL A 44 5.87 2.74 7.32
N LEU A 45 5.99 2.92 6.01
CA LEU A 45 6.56 1.93 5.11
C LEU A 45 8.08 1.86 5.22
N ASP A 46 8.75 2.86 5.81
CA ASP A 46 10.20 2.85 6.04
C ASP A 46 10.63 1.74 7.02
N ALA A 47 9.69 1.26 7.86
CA ALA A 47 9.92 0.13 8.76
C ALA A 47 9.81 -1.25 8.06
N TYR A 48 9.49 -1.28 6.77
CA TYR A 48 9.25 -2.50 5.99
C TYR A 48 10.11 -2.53 4.73
N ASP A 49 10.24 -3.72 4.14
CA ASP A 49 10.81 -3.84 2.80
C ASP A 49 9.90 -3.13 1.79
N SER A 50 10.46 -2.11 1.14
CA SER A 50 9.69 -1.16 0.34
C SER A 50 10.48 -0.73 -0.90
N LEU A 51 9.74 -0.23 -1.88
CA LEU A 51 10.25 0.21 -3.17
C LEU A 51 9.53 1.50 -3.55
N THR A 52 10.30 2.53 -3.91
CA THR A 52 9.76 3.80 -4.41
C THR A 52 9.80 3.81 -5.94
N LEU A 53 8.66 4.07 -6.57
CA LEU A 53 8.53 4.15 -8.01
C LEU A 53 8.10 5.55 -8.45
N GLN A 54 8.70 6.01 -9.54
CA GLN A 54 8.29 7.23 -10.22
C GLN A 54 7.22 6.91 -11.26
N PRO A 55 6.43 7.90 -11.70
CA PRO A 55 5.53 7.70 -12.83
C PRO A 55 6.27 7.16 -14.06
N ALA A 56 5.61 6.27 -14.81
CA ALA A 56 6.14 5.54 -15.95
C ALA A 56 7.29 4.54 -15.64
N THR A 57 7.52 4.19 -14.37
CA THR A 57 8.51 3.17 -13.99
C THR A 57 7.86 1.88 -13.50
N TYR A 58 8.63 0.80 -13.61
CA TYR A 58 8.25 -0.56 -13.22
C TYR A 58 9.45 -1.22 -12.54
N ASP A 59 9.19 -1.99 -11.50
CA ASP A 59 10.20 -2.78 -10.82
C ASP A 59 9.54 -3.95 -10.06
N LYS A 60 10.29 -4.64 -9.20
CA LYS A 60 9.81 -5.78 -8.42
C LYS A 60 10.00 -5.56 -6.93
N LEU A 61 8.96 -5.86 -6.16
CA LEU A 61 9.05 -6.04 -4.71
C LEU A 61 8.97 -7.54 -4.41
N GLY A 62 10.10 -8.13 -4.04
CA GLY A 62 10.25 -9.59 -3.99
C GLY A 62 9.96 -10.24 -5.35
N VAL A 63 8.93 -11.09 -5.41
CA VAL A 63 8.48 -11.76 -6.65
C VAL A 63 7.37 -11.01 -7.39
N SER A 64 6.80 -9.98 -6.77
CA SER A 64 5.66 -9.24 -7.31
C SER A 64 6.12 -8.10 -8.22
N HIS A 65 5.57 -8.05 -9.43
CA HIS A 65 5.79 -6.92 -10.33
C HIS A 65 4.96 -5.72 -9.88
N CYS A 66 5.62 -4.58 -9.70
CA CYS A 66 5.05 -3.31 -9.30
C CYS A 66 5.31 -2.27 -10.38
N GLY A 67 4.37 -1.37 -10.63
CA GLY A 67 4.52 -0.33 -11.62
C GLY A 67 3.61 0.85 -11.38
N VAL A 68 4.03 2.00 -11.90
CA VAL A 68 3.22 3.23 -11.90
C VAL A 68 3.03 3.65 -13.35
N PRO A 69 2.08 3.06 -14.11
CA PRO A 69 1.92 3.39 -15.53
C PRO A 69 1.70 4.87 -15.80
N ARG A 70 1.02 5.58 -14.88
CA ARG A 70 0.83 7.03 -14.88
C ARG A 70 0.61 7.53 -13.45
N ALA A 71 0.82 8.82 -13.21
CA ALA A 71 0.65 9.40 -11.88
C ALA A 71 -0.75 9.10 -11.28
N GLY A 72 -0.77 8.59 -10.05
CA GLY A 72 -2.00 8.21 -9.34
C GLY A 72 -2.64 6.89 -9.79
N PHE A 73 -1.99 6.13 -10.67
CA PHE A 73 -2.44 4.81 -11.09
C PHE A 73 -1.29 3.81 -10.94
N VAL A 74 -1.52 2.75 -10.18
CA VAL A 74 -0.50 1.76 -9.85
C VAL A 74 -0.96 0.36 -10.26
N ALA A 75 -0.01 -0.46 -10.68
CA ALA A 75 -0.20 -1.86 -11.04
C ALA A 75 0.67 -2.73 -10.14
N VAL A 76 0.09 -3.73 -9.47
CA VAL A 76 0.79 -4.61 -8.54
C VAL A 76 0.30 -6.04 -8.73
N GLY A 77 1.21 -6.97 -9.05
CA GLY A 77 0.88 -8.40 -9.17
C GLY A 77 -0.17 -8.75 -10.23
N GLY A 78 -0.36 -7.88 -11.23
CA GLY A 78 -1.39 -8.02 -12.27
C GLY A 78 -2.70 -7.31 -11.97
N ASP A 79 -2.86 -6.75 -10.77
CA ASP A 79 -3.99 -5.92 -10.37
C ASP A 79 -3.66 -4.44 -10.51
N VAL A 80 -4.69 -3.60 -10.61
CA VAL A 80 -4.54 -2.15 -10.78
C VAL A 80 -5.42 -1.37 -9.82
N GLY A 81 -4.95 -0.21 -9.40
CA GLY A 81 -5.67 0.67 -8.48
C GLY A 81 -5.35 2.14 -8.72
N ASN A 82 -6.34 3.00 -8.49
CA ASN A 82 -6.10 4.44 -8.38
C ASN A 82 -5.67 4.77 -6.95
N ILE A 83 -4.73 5.68 -6.80
CA ILE A 83 -4.26 6.17 -5.51
C ILE A 83 -4.15 7.70 -5.52
N GLU A 84 -4.89 8.30 -4.61
CA GLU A 84 -4.86 9.73 -4.35
C GLU A 84 -3.56 10.11 -3.63
N VAL A 85 -3.14 11.36 -3.78
CA VAL A 85 -2.02 11.92 -3.04
C VAL A 85 -2.30 11.84 -1.53
N GLY A 86 -1.29 11.54 -0.71
CA GLY A 86 -1.41 11.38 0.74
C GLY A 86 -2.21 10.16 1.19
N SER A 87 -2.52 9.23 0.29
CA SER A 87 -3.37 8.07 0.59
C SER A 87 -2.61 6.77 0.47
N GLY A 88 -3.10 5.75 1.18
CA GLY A 88 -2.60 4.38 1.14
C GLY A 88 -3.68 3.39 0.77
N VAL A 89 -3.30 2.37 0.00
CA VAL A 89 -4.19 1.30 -0.45
C VAL A 89 -3.54 -0.07 -0.23
N LEU A 90 -4.37 -1.08 0.00
CA LEU A 90 -4.00 -2.49 0.09
C LEU A 90 -4.46 -3.22 -1.16
N PHE A 91 -3.52 -3.90 -1.82
CA PHE A 91 -3.80 -4.90 -2.83
C PHE A 91 -3.95 -6.27 -2.15
N HIS A 92 -5.17 -6.82 -2.13
CA HIS A 92 -5.47 -8.03 -1.36
C HIS A 92 -4.79 -9.28 -1.91
N TYR A 93 -4.69 -9.42 -3.24
CA TYR A 93 -4.10 -10.61 -3.86
C TYR A 93 -2.63 -10.85 -3.45
N CYS A 94 -1.82 -9.80 -3.54
CA CYS A 94 -0.39 -9.85 -3.23
C CYS A 94 -0.04 -9.41 -1.80
N ASN A 95 -1.03 -8.94 -1.02
CA ASN A 95 -0.85 -8.37 0.31
C ASN A 95 0.16 -7.21 0.35
N ILE A 96 0.18 -6.38 -0.69
CA ILE A 96 1.08 -5.23 -0.81
C ILE A 96 0.33 -3.95 -0.47
N VAL A 97 0.93 -3.15 0.40
CA VAL A 97 0.48 -1.79 0.69
C VAL A 97 1.21 -0.83 -0.24
N VAL A 98 0.46 0.04 -0.90
CA VAL A 98 0.99 1.12 -1.73
C VAL A 98 0.57 2.44 -1.12
N CYS A 99 1.50 3.37 -0.95
CA CYS A 99 1.22 4.73 -0.56
C CYS A 99 1.71 5.70 -1.63
N ARG A 100 0.97 6.79 -1.82
CA ARG A 100 1.41 7.92 -2.64
C ARG A 100 1.63 9.10 -1.73
N ASP A 101 2.89 9.48 -1.55
CA ASP A 101 3.24 10.59 -0.68
C ASP A 101 2.71 11.92 -1.23
N ALA A 102 2.42 12.85 -0.33
CA ALA A 102 2.05 14.22 -0.66
C ALA A 102 3.22 15.03 -1.24
N GLY A 103 4.45 14.56 -1.05
CA GLY A 103 5.65 15.34 -1.31
C GLY A 103 5.78 16.43 -0.25
N ARG A 104 6.88 16.41 0.48
CA ARG A 104 7.37 17.59 1.19
C ARG A 104 7.97 18.58 0.20
#